data_AF-A0A2S9F144-F1
#
_entry.id   AF-A0A2S9F144-F1
#
_cell.length_a   1.000
_cell.length_b   1.000
_cell.length_c   1.000
_cell.angle_alpha   90.00
_cell.angle_beta   90.00
_cell.angle_gamma   90.00
#
_symmetry.space_group_name_H-M   'P 1'
#
loop_
_entity.id
_entity.type
_entity.pdbx_description
1 polymer ?
#
loop_
_entity_poly.entity_id
_entity_poly.type
_entity_poly.pdbx_seq_one_letter_code
_entity_poly.pdbx_strand_id
1 'polypeptide(L)'
;MLARNAESLYWIGRYVERADDTARILDVTVHQLLEDSSVDPDHASRTLLRVLGIDAPDTALDLWSLTDLVAFSRDTDGGCSIVEAISAARENARGAREVTSTEIWECLNTTYNALAERERAAKRLGPHEFLSYVEGRAA
;
A
#
# COMPACT_ATOMS: atom_id res chain seq x y z
N MET A 1 9.88 -17.13 -22.64
CA MET A 1 8.47 -16.67 -22.50
C MET A 1 7.81 -17.26 -21.26
N LEU A 2 7.81 -18.59 -21.05
CA LEU A 2 7.23 -19.21 -19.83
C LEU A 2 7.81 -18.68 -18.51
N ALA A 3 9.13 -18.51 -18.42
CA ALA A 3 9.79 -17.98 -17.21
C ALA A 3 9.32 -16.55 -16.86
N ARG A 4 9.17 -15.68 -17.87
CA ARG A 4 8.69 -14.30 -17.69
C ARG A 4 7.23 -14.27 -17.21
N ASN A 5 6.40 -15.14 -17.76
CA ASN A 5 4.98 -15.18 -17.41
C ASN A 5 4.79 -15.72 -15.98
N ALA A 6 5.56 -16.73 -15.58
CA ALA A 6 5.58 -17.21 -14.20
C ALA A 6 6.10 -16.14 -13.22
N GLU A 7 7.15 -15.41 -13.60
CA GLU A 7 7.69 -14.30 -12.82
C GLU A 7 6.67 -13.18 -12.63
N SER A 8 5.96 -12.76 -13.69
CA SER A 8 4.91 -11.75 -13.58
C SER A 8 3.76 -12.20 -12.67
N LEU A 9 3.32 -13.45 -12.76
CA LEU A 9 2.27 -13.99 -11.89
C LEU A 9 2.70 -14.02 -10.41
N TYR A 10 3.95 -14.43 -10.14
CA TYR A 10 4.52 -14.38 -8.80
C TYR A 10 4.52 -12.95 -8.25
N TRP A 11 5.02 -11.99 -9.02
CA TRP A 11 5.10 -10.59 -8.57
C TRP A 11 3.74 -9.93 -8.41
N ILE A 12 2.75 -10.24 -9.27
CA ILE A 12 1.38 -9.78 -9.08
C ILE A 12 0.87 -10.18 -7.69
N GLY A 13 0.96 -11.47 -7.35
CA GLY A 13 0.52 -11.98 -6.05
C GLY A 13 1.26 -11.32 -4.88
N ARG A 14 2.60 -11.25 -4.96
CA ARG A 14 3.43 -10.64 -3.91
C ARG A 14 3.12 -9.16 -3.69
N TYR A 15 2.87 -8.39 -4.74
CA TYR A 15 2.53 -6.98 -4.59
C TYR A 15 1.11 -6.77 -4.08
N VAL A 16 0.14 -7.60 -4.46
CA VAL A 16 -1.22 -7.55 -3.91
C VAL A 16 -1.21 -7.88 -2.41
N GLU A 17 -0.55 -8.97 -2.03
CA GLU A 17 -0.37 -9.38 -0.63
C GLU A 17 0.32 -8.26 0.18
N ARG A 18 1.38 -7.67 -0.37
CA ARG A 18 2.09 -6.57 0.29
C ARG A 18 1.19 -5.35 0.49
N ALA A 19 0.35 -5.01 -0.50
CA ALA A 19 -0.60 -3.90 -0.36
C ALA A 19 -1.63 -4.15 0.75
N ASP A 20 -2.18 -5.37 0.81
CA ASP A 20 -3.14 -5.81 1.83
C ASP A 20 -2.55 -5.78 3.24
N ASP A 21 -1.41 -6.47 3.43
CA ASP A 21 -0.74 -6.56 4.73
C ASP A 21 -0.32 -5.18 5.25
N THR A 22 0.22 -4.34 4.36
CA THR A 22 0.64 -2.98 4.71
C THR A 22 -0.57 -2.11 5.07
N ALA A 23 -1.70 -2.25 4.35
CA ALA A 23 -2.91 -1.52 4.67
C ALA A 23 -3.44 -1.88 6.07
N ARG A 24 -3.53 -3.19 6.38
CA ARG A 24 -4.03 -3.67 7.67
C ARG A 24 -3.18 -3.23 8.85
N ILE A 25 -1.85 -3.37 8.75
CA ILE A 25 -0.97 -3.00 9.87
C ILE A 25 -0.91 -1.48 10.06
N LEU A 26 -1.01 -0.72 8.97
CA LEU A 26 -1.11 0.74 9.03
C LEU A 26 -2.45 1.16 9.67
N ASP A 27 -3.56 0.49 9.34
CA ASP A 27 -4.89 0.84 9.88
C ASP A 27 -4.97 0.65 11.40
N VAL A 28 -4.39 -0.44 11.90
CA VAL A 28 -4.24 -0.68 13.34
C VAL A 28 -3.41 0.42 14.00
N THR A 29 -2.30 0.82 13.36
CA THR A 29 -1.42 1.87 13.90
C THR A 29 -2.12 3.23 13.89
N VAL A 30 -2.86 3.55 12.83
CA VAL A 30 -3.67 4.78 12.73
C VAL A 30 -4.74 4.80 13.81
N HIS A 31 -5.47 3.71 14.03
CA HIS A 31 -6.46 3.61 15.11
C HIS A 31 -5.81 3.84 16.48
N GLN A 32 -4.68 3.18 16.76
CA GLN A 32 -3.97 3.34 18.03
C GLN A 32 -3.56 4.79 18.28
N LEU A 33 -3.01 5.47 17.27
CA LEU A 33 -2.58 6.87 17.36
C LEU A 33 -3.74 7.86 17.57
N LEU A 34 -4.95 7.53 17.11
CA LEU A 34 -6.13 8.37 17.26
C LEU A 34 -6.84 8.15 18.60
N GLU A 35 -6.85 6.92 19.10
CA GLU A 35 -7.64 6.55 20.29
C GLU A 35 -6.85 6.66 21.60
N ASP A 36 -5.53 6.49 21.57
CA ASP A 36 -4.69 6.48 22.78
C ASP A 36 -3.70 7.65 22.81
N SER A 37 -4.05 8.70 23.55
CA SER A 37 -3.21 9.89 23.73
C SER A 37 -1.93 9.67 24.54
N SER A 38 -1.76 8.49 25.16
CA SER A 38 -0.53 8.13 25.86
C SER A 38 0.56 7.58 24.93
N VAL A 39 0.20 7.25 23.69
CA VAL A 39 1.12 6.74 22.68
C VAL A 39 1.91 7.90 22.06
N ASP A 40 3.23 7.77 22.06
CA ASP A 40 4.13 8.68 21.33
C ASP A 40 4.05 8.39 19.81
N PRO A 41 3.56 9.34 18.99
CA PRO A 41 3.42 9.13 17.55
C PRO A 41 4.73 8.80 16.83
N ASP A 42 5.84 9.42 17.23
CA ASP A 42 7.12 9.19 16.56
C ASP A 42 7.64 7.78 16.85
N HIS A 43 7.59 7.37 18.11
CA HIS A 43 8.02 6.04 18.53
C HIS A 43 7.17 4.93 17.89
N ALA A 44 5.85 5.08 17.87
CA ALA A 44 4.94 4.12 17.23
C ALA A 44 5.18 4.04 15.71
N SER A 45 5.33 5.19 15.05
CA SER A 45 5.64 5.27 13.61
C SER A 45 6.95 4.59 13.27
N ARG A 46 8.03 4.84 14.01
CA ARG A 46 9.33 4.18 13.81
C ARG A 46 9.28 2.68 14.05
N THR A 47 8.46 2.24 15.00
CA THR A 47 8.24 0.81 15.25
C THR A 47 7.57 0.15 14.04
N LEU A 48 6.53 0.78 13.48
CA LEU A 48 5.88 0.28 12.26
C LEU A 48 6.85 0.24 11.07
N LEU A 49 7.60 1.32 10.83
CA LEU A 49 8.57 1.37 9.73
C LEU A 49 9.61 0.26 9.85
N ARG A 50 10.09 -0.04 11.06
CA ARG A 50 11.01 -1.17 11.31
C ARG A 50 10.38 -2.52 10.98
N VAL A 51 9.10 -2.73 11.30
CA VAL A 51 8.37 -3.97 10.95
C VAL A 51 8.25 -4.11 9.43
N LEU A 52 7.98 -3.00 8.73
CA LEU A 52 7.87 -2.97 7.27
C LEU A 52 9.23 -3.01 6.56
N GLY A 53 10.35 -2.95 7.30
CA GLY A 53 11.69 -2.87 6.73
C GLY A 53 11.98 -1.56 5.99
N ILE A 54 11.29 -0.48 6.36
CA ILE A 54 11.46 0.86 5.79
C ILE A 54 12.38 1.66 6.70
N ASP A 55 13.42 2.26 6.12
CA ASP A 55 14.31 3.16 6.85
C ASP A 55 13.55 4.43 7.26
N ALA A 56 13.54 4.69 8.57
CA ALA A 56 12.84 5.86 9.10
C ALA A 56 13.66 7.14 8.83
N PRO A 57 13.02 8.24 8.42
CA PRO A 57 13.70 9.52 8.31
C PRO A 57 14.17 10.03 9.69
N ASP A 58 15.17 10.91 9.68
CA ASP A 58 15.67 11.55 10.90
C ASP A 58 14.68 12.55 11.51
N THR A 59 13.71 13.02 10.73
CA THR A 59 12.65 13.92 11.20
C THR A 59 11.63 13.19 12.07
N ALA A 60 11.02 13.91 13.01
CA ALA A 60 9.93 13.38 13.81
C ALA A 60 8.74 13.00 12.92
N LEU A 61 8.14 11.85 13.21
CA LEU A 61 6.98 11.31 12.52
C LEU A 61 5.71 11.51 13.34
N ASP A 62 4.63 11.76 12.62
CA ASP A 62 3.26 11.79 13.10
C ASP A 62 2.39 10.87 12.23
N LEU A 63 1.11 10.78 12.57
CA LEU A 63 0.14 9.96 11.83
C LEU A 63 0.14 10.24 10.32
N TRP A 64 0.24 11.51 9.92
CA TRP A 64 0.14 11.89 8.50
C TRP A 64 1.43 11.63 7.74
N SER A 65 2.58 11.99 8.29
CA SER A 65 3.87 11.68 7.69
C SER A 65 4.14 10.18 7.60
N LEU A 66 3.70 9.39 8.58
CA LEU A 66 3.69 7.93 8.50
C LEU A 66 2.78 7.44 7.37
N THR A 67 1.54 7.92 7.31
CA THR A 67 0.58 7.52 6.28
C THR A 67 1.08 7.89 4.89
N ASP A 68 1.61 9.10 4.70
CA ASP A 68 2.17 9.55 3.43
C ASP A 68 3.34 8.63 3.01
N LEU A 69 4.23 8.28 3.93
CA LEU A 69 5.37 7.42 3.65
C LEU A 69 4.96 5.99 3.27
N VAL A 70 4.04 5.39 4.04
CA VAL A 70 3.68 3.97 3.92
C VAL A 70 2.59 3.73 2.87
N ALA A 71 1.65 4.65 2.71
CA ALA A 71 0.52 4.48 1.79
C ALA A 71 0.70 5.21 0.46
N PHE A 72 1.14 6.47 0.47
CA PHE A 72 0.99 7.37 -0.68
C PHE A 72 2.28 7.74 -1.41
N SER A 73 3.44 7.41 -0.83
CA SER A 73 4.72 7.72 -1.44
C SER A 73 4.86 7.05 -2.81
N ARG A 74 5.56 7.75 -3.70
CA ARG A 74 5.80 7.35 -5.10
C ARG A 74 7.28 7.55 -5.37
N ASP A 75 7.85 6.64 -6.15
CA ASP A 75 9.26 6.63 -6.52
C ASP A 75 10.19 6.55 -5.29
N THR A 76 9.83 5.73 -4.30
CA THR A 76 10.75 5.34 -3.23
C THR A 76 11.78 4.36 -3.78
N ASP A 77 13.04 4.56 -3.38
CA ASP A 77 14.16 3.68 -3.72
C ASP A 77 14.00 2.35 -2.93
N GLY A 78 13.06 1.51 -3.38
CA GLY A 78 12.59 0.33 -2.65
C GLY A 78 11.16 -0.09 -2.99
N GLY A 79 10.35 0.81 -3.55
CA GLY A 79 8.98 0.50 -3.97
C GLY A 79 8.16 -0.03 -2.80
N CYS A 80 8.16 0.67 -1.67
CA CYS A 80 7.67 0.18 -0.37
C CYS A 80 6.27 0.68 -0.01
N SER A 81 5.66 1.58 -0.78
CA SER A 81 4.32 2.08 -0.45
C SER A 81 3.19 1.17 -0.96
N ILE A 82 1.98 1.36 -0.45
CA ILE A 82 0.77 0.71 -0.95
C ILE A 82 0.48 1.13 -2.40
N VAL A 83 0.59 2.43 -2.71
CA VAL A 83 0.41 2.95 -4.07
C VAL A 83 1.39 2.30 -5.04
N GLU A 84 2.65 2.14 -4.65
CA GLU A 84 3.69 1.50 -5.48
C GLU A 84 3.44 0.02 -5.66
N ALA A 85 3.04 -0.70 -4.60
CA ALA A 85 2.68 -2.11 -4.69
C ALA A 85 1.56 -2.33 -5.73
N ILE A 86 0.48 -1.56 -5.64
CA ILE A 86 -0.66 -1.68 -6.56
C ILE A 86 -0.25 -1.29 -7.99
N SER A 87 0.60 -0.27 -8.13
CA SER A 87 1.14 0.15 -9.43
C SER A 87 1.99 -0.95 -10.07
N ALA A 88 2.87 -1.58 -9.29
CA ALA A 88 3.72 -2.67 -9.73
C ALA A 88 2.91 -3.94 -10.06
N ALA A 89 1.89 -4.27 -9.27
CA ALA A 89 0.96 -5.38 -9.54
C ALA A 89 0.25 -5.17 -10.88
N ARG A 90 -0.34 -3.98 -11.10
CA ARG A 90 -1.00 -3.64 -12.36
C ARG A 90 -0.04 -3.77 -13.54
N GLU A 91 1.18 -3.29 -13.39
CA GLU A 91 2.11 -3.25 -14.52
C GLU A 91 2.64 -4.63 -14.91
N ASN A 92 2.84 -5.51 -13.91
CA ASN A 92 3.07 -6.94 -14.17
C ASN A 92 1.88 -7.58 -14.87
N ALA A 93 0.64 -7.30 -14.43
CA ALA A 93 -0.57 -7.81 -15.08
C ALA A 93 -0.71 -7.29 -16.52
N ARG A 94 -0.30 -6.03 -16.79
CA ARG A 94 -0.33 -5.45 -18.14
C ARG A 94 0.60 -6.20 -19.08
N GLY A 95 1.81 -6.50 -18.61
CA GLY A 95 2.83 -7.24 -19.36
C GLY A 95 2.49 -8.72 -19.56
N ALA A 96 1.67 -9.29 -18.66
CA ALA A 96 1.28 -10.69 -18.66
C ALA A 96 -0.18 -10.92 -19.10
N ARG A 97 -0.79 -9.98 -19.83
CA ARG A 97 -2.19 -10.02 -20.28
C ARG A 97 -2.61 -11.28 -21.04
N GLU A 98 -1.66 -11.94 -21.68
CA GLU A 98 -1.86 -13.19 -22.40
C GLU A 98 -2.05 -14.42 -21.49
N VAL A 99 -1.66 -14.34 -20.21
CA VAL A 99 -1.75 -15.43 -19.22
C VAL A 99 -2.59 -15.08 -18.00
N THR A 100 -2.89 -13.79 -17.76
CA THR A 100 -3.81 -13.36 -16.69
C THR A 100 -5.24 -13.38 -17.16
N SER A 101 -6.18 -13.68 -16.27
CA SER A 101 -7.61 -13.56 -16.59
C SER A 101 -8.02 -12.08 -16.78
N THR A 102 -9.11 -11.86 -17.53
CA THR A 102 -9.68 -10.52 -17.73
C THR A 102 -10.10 -9.91 -16.40
N GLU A 103 -10.65 -10.72 -15.49
CA GLU A 103 -11.12 -10.30 -14.17
C GLU A 103 -9.96 -9.81 -13.29
N ILE A 104 -8.81 -10.50 -13.29
CA ILE A 104 -7.61 -10.05 -12.56
C ILE A 104 -7.13 -8.71 -13.11
N TRP A 105 -7.05 -8.59 -14.43
CA TRP A 105 -6.63 -7.36 -15.08
C TRP A 105 -7.57 -6.19 -14.74
N GLU A 106 -8.89 -6.40 -14.88
CA GLU A 106 -9.91 -5.38 -14.60
C GLU A 106 -9.90 -4.98 -13.12
N CYS A 107 -9.73 -5.93 -12.21
CA CYS A 107 -9.62 -5.67 -10.79
C CYS A 107 -8.44 -4.74 -10.50
N LEU A 108 -7.22 -5.13 -10.89
CA LEU A 108 -6.01 -4.34 -10.67
C LEU A 108 -6.05 -2.97 -11.35
N ASN A 109 -6.52 -2.92 -12.60
CA ASN A 109 -6.59 -1.67 -13.33
C ASN A 109 -7.61 -0.69 -12.72
N THR A 110 -8.76 -1.19 -12.28
CA THR A 110 -9.78 -0.37 -11.58
C THR A 110 -9.24 0.12 -10.24
N THR A 111 -8.58 -0.76 -9.47
CA THR A 111 -7.96 -0.40 -8.19
C THR A 111 -6.95 0.72 -8.36
N TYR A 112 -6.02 0.57 -9.31
CA TYR A 112 -5.01 1.58 -9.63
C TYR A 112 -5.63 2.93 -10.03
N ASN A 113 -6.61 2.93 -10.92
CA ASN A 113 -7.23 4.18 -11.40
C ASN A 113 -7.97 4.94 -10.30
N ALA A 114 -8.45 4.25 -9.27
CA ALA A 114 -9.11 4.87 -8.13
C ALA A 114 -8.13 5.47 -7.10
N LEU A 115 -6.85 5.08 -7.09
CA LEU A 115 -5.90 5.48 -6.04
C LEU A 115 -5.82 6.98 -5.82
N ALA A 116 -5.76 7.77 -6.90
CA ALA A 116 -5.66 9.22 -6.81
C ALA A 116 -6.91 9.86 -6.18
N GLU A 117 -8.09 9.30 -6.44
CA GLU A 117 -9.34 9.76 -5.82
C GLU A 117 -9.42 9.33 -4.36
N ARG A 118 -9.03 8.09 -4.06
CA ARG A 118 -9.04 7.52 -2.71
C ARG A 118 -8.05 8.22 -1.80
N GLU A 119 -6.85 8.55 -2.28
CA GLU A 119 -5.88 9.37 -1.53
C GLU A 119 -6.47 10.76 -1.20
N ARG A 120 -7.12 11.41 -2.18
CA ARG A 120 -7.79 12.71 -1.96
C ARG A 120 -8.93 12.61 -0.94
N ALA A 121 -9.69 11.52 -0.97
CA ALA A 121 -10.75 11.26 0.01
C ALA A 121 -10.16 11.03 1.40
N ALA A 122 -9.09 10.23 1.51
CA ALA A 122 -8.42 9.97 2.78
C ALA A 122 -7.85 11.24 3.42
N LYS A 123 -7.26 12.15 2.64
CA LYS A 123 -6.81 13.47 3.14
C LYS A 123 -7.93 14.34 3.71
N ARG A 124 -9.21 14.05 3.40
CA ARG A 124 -10.38 14.77 3.91
C ARG A 124 -11.11 14.05 5.04
N LEU A 125 -11.19 12.72 4.96
CA LEU A 125 -12.03 11.89 5.82
C LEU A 125 -11.21 11.08 6.84
N GLY A 126 -9.90 10.96 6.64
CA GLY A 126 -8.98 10.16 7.44
C GLY A 126 -8.35 9.02 6.63
N PRO A 127 -7.16 8.52 7.02
CA PRO A 127 -6.47 7.43 6.32
C PRO A 127 -7.29 6.14 6.16
N HIS A 128 -8.12 5.82 7.15
CA HIS A 128 -8.94 4.60 7.18
C HIS A 128 -9.74 4.37 5.89
N GLU A 129 -10.29 5.42 5.28
CA GLU A 129 -11.05 5.31 4.03
C GLU A 129 -10.23 4.75 2.86
N PHE A 130 -8.93 5.06 2.81
CA PHE A 130 -8.04 4.48 1.81
C PHE A 130 -7.63 3.05 2.18
N LEU A 131 -7.36 2.78 3.45
CA LEU A 131 -6.90 1.47 3.92
C LEU A 131 -8.00 0.42 3.77
N SER A 132 -9.21 0.73 4.23
CA SER A 132 -10.41 -0.08 4.02
C SER A 132 -10.71 -0.33 2.54
N TYR A 133 -10.50 0.69 1.69
CA TYR A 133 -10.61 0.50 0.24
C TYR A 133 -9.60 -0.52 -0.28
N VAL A 134 -8.33 -0.46 0.13
CA VAL A 134 -7.29 -1.39 -0.34
C VAL A 134 -7.57 -2.82 0.15
N GLU A 135 -7.91 -2.99 1.42
CA GLU A 135 -8.27 -4.29 2.02
C GLU A 135 -9.43 -4.95 1.27
N GLY A 136 -10.48 -4.18 0.93
CA GLY A 136 -11.62 -4.68 0.16
C GLY A 136 -11.32 -5.07 -1.29
N ARG A 137 -10.11 -4.77 -1.81
CA ARG A 137 -9.68 -5.13 -3.17
C ARG A 137 -8.72 -6.31 -3.20
N ALA A 138 -8.16 -6.68 -2.06
CA ALA A 138 -7.23 -7.81 -1.93
C ALA A 138 -7.90 -9.11 -1.44
N ALA A 139 -9.16 -9.03 -1.00
CA ALA A 139 -9.99 -10.16 -0.58
C ALA A 139 -10.59 -10.99 -1.73
#